data_AF-A0A7D7S4X9-F1
#
_entry.id   AF-A0A7D7S4X9-F1
#
_cell.length_a   1.000
_cell.length_b   1.000
_cell.length_c   1.000
_cell.angle_alpha   90.00
_cell.angle_beta   90.00
_cell.angle_gamma   90.00
#
_symmetry.space_group_name_H-M   'P 1'
#
loop_
_entity.id
_entity.type
_entity.pdbx_description
1 polymer ?
#
loop_
_entity_poly.entity_id
_entity_poly.type
_entity_poly.pdbx_seq_one_letter_code
_entity_poly.pdbx_strand_id
1 'polypeptide(L)' 'MKPIRKGYSRPITAQPLRTFPTLLQASAFVDRLTAQSAVSYRFNIQQTAADCWTVARVVSGGAA' A
#
# COMPACT_ATOMS: atom_id res chain seq x y z
N MET A 1 -22.20 -20.89 -2.61
CA MET A 1 -20.96 -20.12 -2.32
C MET A 1 -20.21 -20.80 -1.20
N LYS A 2 -18.90 -21.04 -1.32
CA LYS A 2 -18.09 -21.59 -0.21
C LYS A 2 -17.80 -20.46 0.79
N PRO A 3 -17.93 -20.69 2.11
CA PRO A 3 -17.65 -19.66 3.10
C PRO A 3 -16.16 -19.29 3.08
N ILE A 4 -15.88 -17.99 3.10
CA ILE A 4 -14.51 -17.48 3.24
C ILE A 4 -14.01 -17.90 4.62
N ARG A 5 -12.86 -18.56 4.68
CA ARG A 5 -12.23 -18.96 5.95
C ARG A 5 -12.00 -17.71 6.81
N LYS A 6 -12.24 -17.80 8.13
CA LYS A 6 -12.16 -16.66 9.07
C LYS A 6 -10.85 -15.86 8.96
N GLY A 7 -9.72 -16.53 8.70
CA GLY A 7 -8.42 -15.88 8.48
C GLY A 7 -8.31 -14.99 7.23
N TYR A 8 -9.26 -15.09 6.30
CA TYR A 8 -9.31 -14.31 5.06
C TYR A 8 -10.51 -13.35 5.01
N SER A 9 -11.20 -13.17 6.14
CA SER A 9 -12.40 -12.32 6.23
C SER A 9 -12.11 -10.82 6.12
N ARG A 10 -10.85 -10.39 6.26
CA ARG A 10 -10.43 -8.98 6.21
C ARG A 10 -9.20 -8.82 5.31
N PRO A 11 -9.36 -8.90 3.98
CA PRO A 11 -8.25 -8.72 3.06
C PRO A 11 -7.64 -7.33 3.21
N ILE A 12 -6.31 -7.25 3.06
CA ILE A 12 -5.63 -5.97 2.85
C ILE A 12 -6.07 -5.45 1.49
N THR A 13 -6.83 -4.36 1.50
CA THR A 13 -7.19 -3.65 0.27
C THR A 13 -6.24 -2.48 0.12
N ALA A 14 -5.49 -2.46 -0.97
CA ALA A 14 -4.54 -1.41 -1.27
C ALA A 14 -4.95 -0.72 -2.59
N GLN A 15 -5.02 0.61 -2.57
CA GLN A 15 -5.32 1.44 -3.73
C GLN A 15 -4.01 1.97 -4.31
N PRO A 16 -3.62 1.58 -5.54
CA PRO A 16 -2.41 2.08 -6.19
C PRO A 16 -2.45 3.61 -6.33
N LEU A 17 -1.36 4.27 -5.95
CA LEU A 17 -1.22 5.72 -6.11
C LEU A 17 -0.30 6.03 -7.28
N ARG A 18 0.91 5.47 -7.28
CA ARG A 18 1.94 5.77 -8.28
C ARG A 18 3.02 4.70 -8.34
N THR A 19 3.59 4.50 -9.53
CA THR A 19 4.72 3.58 -9.77
C THR A 19 6.00 4.36 -10.05
N PHE A 20 7.12 3.84 -9.56
CA PHE A 20 8.45 4.43 -9.65
C PHE A 20 9.47 3.40 -10.14
N PRO A 21 10.48 3.80 -10.93
CA PRO A 21 11.58 2.93 -11.33
C PRO A 21 12.41 2.37 -10.16
N THR A 22 12.53 3.09 -9.04
CA THR A 22 13.40 2.68 -7.92
C THR A 22 12.70 2.76 -6.58
N LEU A 23 13.13 1.92 -5.63
CA LEU A 23 12.65 1.94 -4.25
C LEU A 23 12.88 3.30 -3.59
N LEU A 24 14.03 3.93 -3.86
CA LEU A 24 14.38 5.25 -3.31
C LEU A 24 13.37 6.34 -3.71
N GLN A 25 12.92 6.33 -4.97
CA GLN A 25 11.92 7.29 -5.43
C GLN A 25 10.55 7.02 -4.80
N ALA A 26 10.18 5.75 -4.64
CA ALA A 26 8.96 5.35 -3.97
C ALA A 26 8.94 5.75 -2.49
N SER A 27 10.05 5.55 -1.76
CA SER A 27 10.16 5.95 -0.35
C SER A 27 10.09 7.46 -0.18
N ALA A 28 10.84 8.22 -0.99
CA ALA A 28 10.79 9.68 -0.96
C ALA A 28 9.40 10.25 -1.29
N PHE A 29 8.59 9.53 -2.07
CA PHE A 29 7.19 9.90 -2.30
C PHE A 29 6.33 9.68 -1.05
N VAL A 30 6.49 8.54 -0.36
CA VAL A 30 5.80 8.29 0.91
C VAL A 30 6.18 9.32 1.97
N ASP A 31 7.47 9.66 2.11
CA ASP A 31 7.93 10.66 3.08
C ASP A 31 7.31 12.04 2.85
N ARG A 32 7.11 12.45 1.59
CA ARG A 32 6.42 13.70 1.27
C ARG A 32 4.93 13.63 1.63
N LEU A 33 4.27 12.51 1.38
CA LEU A 33 2.86 12.33 1.72
C LEU A 33 2.62 12.33 3.23
N THR A 34 3.52 11.70 4.00
CA THR A 34 3.44 11.66 5.46
C THR A 34 3.79 13.01 6.08
N ALA A 35 4.73 13.76 5.52
CA ALA A 35 5.05 15.12 5.98
C ALA A 35 3.93 16.14 5.72
N GLN A 36 3.17 15.97 4.64
CA GLN A 36 2.12 16.92 4.22
C GLN A 36 0.73 16.66 4.84
N SER A 37 0.49 15.45 5.37
CA SER A 37 -0.84 15.07 5.85
C SER A 37 -0.81 14.65 7.32
N ALA A 38 -1.57 15.36 8.16
CA ALA A 38 -1.81 14.98 9.56
C ALA A 38 -2.73 13.75 9.72
N VAL A 39 -3.26 13.22 8.62
CA VAL A 39 -4.12 12.03 8.65
C VAL A 39 -3.26 10.77 8.63
N SER A 40 -3.52 9.86 9.57
CA SER A 40 -2.81 8.58 9.71
C SER A 40 -3.13 7.60 8.55
N TYR A 41 -2.64 7.90 7.35
CA TYR A 41 -2.67 6.97 6.24
C TYR A 41 -1.59 5.91 6.41
N ARG A 42 -1.94 4.66 6.06
CA ARG A 42 -0.99 3.55 5.94
C ARG A 42 -0.69 3.34 4.47
N PHE A 43 0.59 3.24 4.11
CA PHE A 43 1.04 3.00 2.75
C PHE A 43 1.78 1.66 2.68
N ASN A 44 1.75 1.02 1.51
CA ASN A 44 2.65 -0.06 1.17
C ASN A 44 3.47 0.31 -0.08
N ILE A 45 4.65 -0.27 -0.19
CA ILE A 45 5.47 -0.21 -1.40
C ILE A 45 5.62 -1.64 -1.90
N GLN A 46 5.21 -1.88 -3.15
CA GLN A 46 5.14 -3.19 -3.77
C GLN A 46 6.08 -3.25 -4.96
N GLN A 47 7.00 -4.22 -4.97
CA GLN A 47 7.74 -4.54 -6.18
C GLN A 47 6.80 -5.19 -7.20
N THR A 48 6.90 -4.76 -8.45
CA THR A 48 6.11 -5.26 -9.57
C THR A 48 6.93 -6.23 -10.41
N ALA A 49 6.25 -7.01 -11.26
CA ALA A 49 6.92 -7.92 -12.20
C ALA A 49 7.80 -7.21 -13.25
N ALA A 50 7.65 -5.89 -13.40
CA ALA A 50 8.45 -5.06 -14.30
C ALA A 50 9.66 -4.39 -13.59
N ASP A 51 10.09 -4.94 -12.44
CA ASP A 51 11.14 -4.39 -11.58
C ASP A 51 10.94 -2.92 -11.16
N CYS A 52 9.70 -2.46 -11.21
CA CYS A 52 9.29 -1.14 -10.71
C CYS A 52 8.64 -1.26 -9.32
N TRP A 53 8.48 -0.13 -8.65
CA TRP A 53 7.98 -0.02 -7.28
C TRP A 53 6.69 0.80 -7.25
N THR A 54 5.58 0.17 -6.87
CA THR A 54 4.28 0.83 -6.76
C THR A 54 3.99 1.19 -5.32
N VAL A 55 3.73 2.46 -5.06
CA VAL A 55 3.21 2.94 -3.79
C VAL A 55 1.69 2.84 -3.83
N ALA A 56 1.09 2.20 -2.83
CA ALA A 56 -0.35 2.10 -2.70
C ALA A 56 -0.79 2.52 -1.28
N ARG A 57 -1.99 3.08 -1.18
CA ARG A 57 -2.64 3.42 0.09
C ARG A 57 -3.41 2.21 0.60
N VAL A 58 -3.19 1.82 1.85
CA VAL A 58 -3.98 0.78 2.51
C VAL A 58 -5.32 1.37 2.92
N VAL A 59 -6.40 0.84 2.33
CA VAL A 59 -7.79 1.29 2.54
C VAL A 59 -8.49 0.41 3.59
N SER A 60 -8.13 -0.87 3.68
CA SER A 60 -8.66 -1.80 4.70
C SER A 60 -7.68 -2.92 4.99
N GLY A 61 -7.91 -3.66 6.08
CA GLY A 61 -7.25 -4.97 6.32
C GLY A 61 -5.92 -4.93 7.08
N GLY A 62 -5.56 -3.82 7.72
CA GLY A 62 -4.45 -3.81 8.69
C GLY A 62 -4.83 -4.53 9.99
N ALA A 63 -3.88 -5.25 10.59
CA ALA A 63 -4.04 -5.82 11.93
C ALA A 63 -4.49 -4.73 12.91
N ALA A 64 -5.54 -5.06 13.67
CA ALA A 64 -6.06 -4.28 14.79
C ALA A 64 -5.14 -4.45 16.01
#